data_AF-A0A1F8Q7T4-F1
#
_entry.id   AF-A0A1F8Q7T4-F1
#
_cell.length_a   1.000
_cell.length_b   1.000
_cell.length_c   1.000
_cell.angle_alpha   90.00
_cell.angle_beta   90.00
_cell.angle_gamma   90.00
#
_symmetry.space_group_name_H-M   'P 1'
#
loop_
_entity.id
_entity.type
_entity.pdbx_description
1 polymer ?
#
loop_
_entity_poly.entity_id
_entity_poly.type
_entity_poly.pdbx_seq_one_letter_code
_entity_poly.pdbx_strand_id
1 'polypeptide(L)' 'MELVILPELLAVCQLSAGAALPEWAGQSGLLAAIRDIDELTVVCAQQGVPPGVQVEQAWRALKVIGGWVFPFMPCVPTGM' A
#
# COMPACT_ATOMS: atom_id res chain seq x y z
N MET A 1 -21.56 0.61 -8.88
CA MET A 1 -20.24 0.44 -8.26
C MET A 1 -19.78 -0.97 -8.57
N GLU A 2 -18.73 -1.09 -9.36
CA GLU A 2 -18.19 -2.37 -9.82
C GLU A 2 -16.85 -2.62 -9.14
N LEU A 3 -16.64 -3.85 -8.68
CA LEU A 3 -15.40 -4.29 -8.05
C LEU A 3 -14.77 -5.38 -8.91
N VAL A 4 -13.49 -5.24 -9.22
CA VAL A 4 -12.70 -6.29 -9.89
C VAL A 4 -11.59 -6.76 -8.96
N ILE A 5 -11.37 -8.07 -8.92
CA ILE A 5 -10.24 -8.65 -8.19
C ILE A 5 -8.99 -8.52 -9.07
N LEU A 6 -7.91 -7.98 -8.51
CA LEU A 6 -6.64 -7.93 -9.24
C LEU A 6 -6.02 -9.35 -9.34
N PRO A 7 -5.43 -9.71 -10.49
CA PRO A 7 -4.90 -11.04 -10.73
C PRO A 7 -3.61 -11.32 -9.96
N GLU A 8 -2.91 -10.28 -9.53
CA GLU A 8 -1.66 -10.35 -8.79
C GLU A 8 -1.87 -10.89 -7.36
N LEU A 9 -0.91 -11.71 -6.89
CA LEU A 9 -0.78 -12.06 -5.48
C LEU A 9 0.05 -11.00 -4.78
N LEU A 10 -0.48 -10.51 -3.68
CA LEU A 10 0.10 -9.45 -2.89
C LEU A 10 0.65 -9.99 -1.58
N ALA A 11 1.64 -9.27 -1.08
CA ALA A 11 2.23 -9.43 0.22
C ALA A 11 2.02 -8.16 1.04
N VAL A 12 1.73 -8.31 2.33
CA VAL A 12 1.70 -7.24 3.32
C VAL A 12 2.96 -7.39 4.17
N CYS A 13 3.92 -6.51 3.97
CA CYS A 13 5.24 -6.57 4.60
C CYS A 13 5.32 -5.53 5.72
N GLN A 14 5.91 -5.93 6.85
CA GLN A 14 6.25 -5.03 7.95
C GLN A 14 7.74 -4.72 7.91
N LEU A 15 8.09 -3.44 7.98
CA LEU A 15 9.46 -2.92 8.07
C LEU A 15 9.58 -1.95 9.25
N SER A 16 10.81 -1.62 9.64
CA SER A 16 11.03 -0.63 10.71
C SER A 16 10.55 0.77 10.32
N ALA A 17 10.11 1.57 11.30
CA ALA A 17 9.63 2.94 11.09
C ALA A 17 10.59 3.85 10.30
N GLY A 18 11.90 3.62 10.45
CA GLY A 18 12.96 4.38 9.77
C GLY A 18 13.39 3.79 8.43
N ALA A 19 12.87 2.63 8.02
CA ALA A 19 13.25 1.99 6.77
C ALA A 19 12.85 2.86 5.58
N ALA A 20 13.76 3.03 4.63
CA ALA A 20 13.41 3.55 3.31
C ALA A 20 12.41 2.62 2.62
N LEU A 21 11.64 3.15 1.68
CA LEU A 21 10.81 2.30 0.82
C LEU A 21 11.73 1.41 -0.02
N PRO A 22 11.65 0.07 0.09
CA PRO A 22 12.58 -0.81 -0.60
C PRO A 22 12.36 -0.81 -2.10
N GLU A 23 13.44 -0.92 -2.88
CA GLU A 23 13.37 -0.97 -4.35
C GLU A 23 12.51 -2.15 -4.84
N TRP A 24 12.56 -3.30 -4.15
CA TRP A 24 11.78 -4.48 -4.49
C TRP A 24 10.26 -4.29 -4.37
N ALA A 25 9.79 -3.36 -3.55
CA ALA A 25 8.36 -3.12 -3.35
C ALA A 25 7.71 -2.43 -4.56
N GLY A 26 8.47 -1.65 -5.32
CA GLY A 26 7.96 -0.83 -6.43
C GLY A 26 8.08 -1.48 -7.82
N GLN A 27 8.55 -2.73 -7.91
CA GLN A 27 8.92 -3.32 -9.20
C GLN A 27 7.73 -3.71 -10.07
N SER A 28 6.55 -3.97 -9.50
CA SER A 28 5.35 -4.29 -10.27
C SER A 28 4.06 -4.09 -9.49
N GLY A 29 2.98 -3.87 -10.23
CA GLY A 29 1.63 -4.09 -9.72
C GLY A 29 1.10 -3.00 -8.78
N LEU A 30 0.32 -3.42 -7.78
CA LEU A 30 -0.20 -2.53 -6.74
C LEU A 30 0.85 -2.29 -5.66
N LEU A 31 1.10 -1.01 -5.37
CA LEU A 31 1.93 -0.57 -4.26
C LEU A 31 1.12 0.32 -3.31
N ALA A 32 1.14 -0.02 -2.03
CA ALA A 32 0.73 0.89 -0.96
C ALA A 32 1.80 0.92 0.12
N ALA A 33 2.10 2.10 0.66
CA ALA A 33 3.05 2.28 1.74
C ALA A 33 2.41 3.18 2.79
N ILE A 34 2.36 2.68 4.03
CA ILE A 34 1.79 3.36 5.18
C ILE A 34 2.88 3.40 6.23
N ARG A 35 3.22 4.60 6.67
CA ARG A 35 4.24 4.81 7.70
C ARG A 35 3.61 5.47 8.90
N ASP A 36 3.84 4.89 10.06
CA ASP A 36 3.61 5.53 11.34
C ASP A 36 4.93 5.66 12.13
N ILE A 37 4.84 5.87 13.44
CA ILE A 37 6.02 6.06 14.30
C ILE A 37 6.73 4.75 14.63
N ASP A 38 6.04 3.62 14.55
CA ASP A 38 6.52 2.32 14.99
C ASP A 38 6.99 1.48 13.80
N GLU A 39 6.37 1.66 12.63
CA GLU A 39 6.63 0.84 11.45
C GLU A 39 6.39 1.50 10.09
N LEU A 40 6.85 0.79 9.07
CA LEU A 40 6.46 0.96 7.68
C LEU A 40 5.77 -0.31 7.21
N THR A 41 4.48 -0.22 6.93
CA THR A 41 3.71 -1.29 6.27
C THR A 41 3.70 -1.06 4.77
N VAL A 42 4.08 -2.10 4.01
CA VAL A 42 4.14 -2.07 2.54
C VAL A 42 3.29 -3.20 1.97
N VAL A 43 2.36 -2.85 1.09
CA VAL A 43 1.64 -3.81 0.24
C VAL A 43 2.30 -3.79 -1.14
N CYS A 44 2.78 -4.92 -1.62
CA CYS A 44 3.42 -5.05 -2.93
C CYS A 44 3.22 -6.44 -3.55
N ALA A 45 3.75 -6.65 -4.75
CA ALA A 45 3.81 -7.96 -5.39
C ALA A 45 4.52 -8.99 -4.49
N GLN A 46 3.87 -10.13 -4.22
CA GLN A 46 4.44 -11.17 -3.35
C GLN A 46 5.76 -11.75 -3.89
N GLN A 47 5.89 -11.85 -5.21
CA GLN A 47 7.08 -12.42 -5.86
C GLN A 47 8.33 -11.55 -5.70
N GLY A 48 8.18 -10.26 -5.39
CA GLY A 48 9.30 -9.34 -5.18
C GLY A 48 9.87 -9.39 -3.77
N VAL A 49 9.19 -10.04 -2.80
CA VAL A 49 9.58 -9.98 -1.39
C VAL A 49 10.79 -10.91 -1.15
N PRO A 50 11.93 -10.37 -0.67
CA PRO A 50 13.10 -11.18 -0.36
C PRO A 50 12.90 -12.05 0.89
N PRO A 51 13.64 -13.17 1.02
CA PRO A 51 13.58 -14.01 2.22
C PRO A 51 14.00 -13.22 3.47
N GLY A 52 13.36 -13.52 4.60
CA GLY A 52 13.66 -12.89 5.90
C GLY A 52 12.88 -11.61 6.20
N VAL A 53 12.07 -11.10 5.27
CA VAL A 53 11.10 -10.03 5.54
C VAL A 53 9.91 -10.60 6.31
N GLN A 54 9.45 -9.89 7.34
CA GLN A 54 8.18 -10.22 8.02
C GLN A 54 7.03 -9.87 7.08
N VAL A 55 6.25 -10.89 6.71
CA VAL A 55 5.28 -10.77 5.62
C VAL A 55 4.08 -11.69 5.80
N GLU A 56 2.89 -11.16 5.53
CA GLU A 56 1.70 -11.95 5.24
C GLU A 56 1.51 -12.07 3.72
N GLN A 57 1.20 -13.27 3.24
CA GLN A 57 1.20 -13.62 1.82
C GLN A 57 -0.19 -14.04 1.32
N ALA A 58 -0.30 -14.25 0.01
CA ALA A 58 -1.48 -14.75 -0.69
C ALA A 58 -2.69 -13.81 -0.63
N TRP A 59 -2.44 -12.50 -0.51
CA TRP A 59 -3.46 -11.48 -0.58
C TRP A 59 -3.87 -11.16 -2.03
N ARG A 60 -5.07 -10.64 -2.21
CA ARG A 60 -5.55 -10.07 -3.48
C ARG A 60 -6.26 -8.74 -3.21
N ALA A 61 -6.02 -7.77 -4.08
CA ALA A 61 -6.69 -6.48 -3.99
C ALA A 61 -8.02 -6.48 -4.75
N LEU A 62 -8.98 -5.73 -4.22
CA LEU A 62 -10.22 -5.35 -4.90
C LEU A 62 -10.06 -3.93 -5.43
N LYS A 63 -10.21 -3.74 -6.74
CA LYS A 63 -10.20 -2.44 -7.38
C LYS A 63 -11.63 -1.99 -7.66
N VAL A 64 -11.97 -0.80 -7.18
CA VAL A 64 -13.21 -0.11 -7.54
C VAL A 64 -13.08 0.50 -8.94
N ILE A 65 -14.01 0.18 -9.83
CA ILE A 65 -14.07 0.73 -11.18
C ILE A 65 -14.94 1.99 -11.18
N GLY A 66 -14.46 3.06 -11.85
CA GLY A 66 -15.16 4.35 -11.96
C GLY A 66 -14.84 5.29 -10.79
N GLY A 67 -13.61 5.83 -10.78
CA GLY A 67 -13.02 6.54 -9.65
C GLY A 67 -13.81 7.71 -9.07
N TRP A 68 -13.58 7.95 -7.78
CA TRP A 68 -14.03 9.14 -7.06
C TRP A 68 -13.16 10.34 -7.44
N VAL A 69 -13.78 11.49 -7.73
CA VAL A 69 -13.06 12.75 -7.87
C VAL A 69 -12.69 13.27 -6.49
N PHE A 70 -11.44 13.65 -6.23
CA PHE A 70 -11.09 14.36 -4.98
C PHE A 70 -11.54 15.81 -5.12
N PRO A 71 -12.65 16.25 -4.50
CA PRO A 71 -12.96 17.66 -4.47
C PRO A 71 -11.90 18.37 -3.61
N PHE A 72 -11.41 19.52 -4.09
CA PHE A 72 -10.59 20.39 -3.27
C PHE A 72 -11.42 20.87 -2.07
N MET A 73 -10.98 20.51 -0.86
CA MET A 73 -11.48 21.09 0.37
C MET A 73 -10.36 21.94 0.96
N PRO A 74 -10.50 23.28 1.03
CA PRO A 74 -9.51 24.10 1.70
C PRO A 74 -9.51 23.78 3.21
N CYS A 75 -8.33 23.65 3.81
CA CYS A 75 -8.19 23.60 5.25
C CYS A 75 -8.69 24.93 5.83
N VAL A 76 -9.85 24.90 6.49
CA VAL A 76 -10.33 26.05 7.27
C VAL A 76 -9.63 25.97 8.62
N PRO A 77 -8.79 26.93 9.00
CA PRO A 77 -8.22 26.94 10.35
C PRO A 77 -9.38 27.10 11.34
N THR A 78 -9.57 26.10 12.20
CA THR A 78 -10.42 26.23 13.38
C THR A 78 -9.83 27.37 14.22
N GLY A 79 -10.63 28.40 14.50
CA GLY A 79 -10.19 29.73 14.95
C GLY A 79 -9.31 29.76 16.21
N MET A 80 -8.64 30.92 16.35
CA MET A 80 -7.83 31.38 17.49
C MET A 80 -8.55 31.29 18.84
#